data_AF-A0A8H3UBS2-F1
#
_entry.id   AF-A0A8H3UBS2-F1
#
_cell.length_a   1.000
_cell.length_b   1.000
_cell.length_c   1.000
_cell.angle_alpha   90.00
_cell.angle_beta   90.00
_cell.angle_gamma   90.00
#
_symmetry.space_group_name_H-M   'P 1'
#
loop_
_entity.id
_entity.type
_entity.pdbx_description
1 polymer ?
#
loop_
_entity_poly.entity_id
_entity_poly.type
_entity_poly.pdbx_seq_one_letter_code
_entity_poly.pdbx_strand_id
1 'polypeptide(L)'
;MPNILFLPFALLASQLTAAPLSSPTIDQGAIDKRTLSSLIDDTIKDVINNVVNSTNSLETAVLGWSGKVEDTAPILAGSNSLLKAIQTGTAKVSNADDLSLVGLLGILTPTISLNKAVAGVADALIEKKTQADAAGLTAVVLGQLQDQRKAAQSLVDTLLTKLPSLTESLGKILASPSLKSLAEAIDVYSGK
;
A
#
# COMPACT_ATOMS: atom_id res chain seq x y z
N MET A 1 62.28 -5.80 -61.29
CA MET A 1 63.61 -5.77 -60.65
C MET A 1 63.93 -4.31 -60.33
N PRO A 2 64.54 -3.93 -59.19
CA PRO A 2 65.26 -4.74 -58.23
C PRO A 2 64.84 -4.58 -56.76
N ASN A 3 65.30 -5.57 -56.02
CA ASN A 3 65.38 -5.72 -54.58
C ASN A 3 66.56 -4.86 -54.05
N ILE A 4 66.37 -4.02 -53.03
CA ILE A 4 67.50 -3.59 -52.17
C ILE A 4 67.09 -3.72 -50.71
N LEU A 5 67.58 -4.82 -50.17
CA LEU A 5 67.73 -5.16 -48.78
C LEU A 5 68.81 -4.26 -48.16
N PHE A 6 68.48 -3.52 -47.10
CA PHE A 6 69.45 -2.98 -46.15
C PHE A 6 68.93 -3.23 -44.73
N LEU A 7 69.59 -4.15 -44.04
CA LEU A 7 69.59 -4.33 -42.59
C LEU A 7 71.00 -3.89 -42.11
N PRO A 8 71.29 -3.74 -40.80
CA PRO A 8 70.44 -3.34 -39.68
C PRO A 8 71.12 -2.21 -38.84
N PHE A 9 70.37 -1.52 -37.97
CA PHE A 9 70.97 -0.96 -36.76
C PHE A 9 70.09 -1.32 -35.58
N ALA A 10 70.55 -2.30 -34.82
CA ALA A 10 69.96 -2.67 -33.56
C ALA A 10 70.18 -1.52 -32.56
N LEU A 11 69.09 -0.96 -32.02
CA LEU A 11 69.17 -0.26 -30.75
C LEU A 11 68.16 -0.87 -29.78
N LEU A 12 68.76 -1.31 -28.69
CA LEU A 12 68.24 -1.97 -27.51
C LEU A 12 66.92 -1.40 -26.94
N ALA A 13 66.08 -2.35 -26.54
CA ALA A 13 65.37 -2.42 -25.27
C ALA A 13 64.50 -1.24 -24.84
N SER A 14 63.19 -1.44 -24.94
CA SER A 14 62.26 -1.27 -23.82
C SER A 14 60.96 -2.00 -24.15
N GLN A 15 60.84 -3.25 -23.70
CA GLN A 15 59.55 -3.92 -23.66
C GLN A 15 58.78 -3.32 -22.48
N LEU A 16 58.18 -2.14 -22.68
CA LEU A 16 57.13 -1.69 -21.79
C LEU A 16 55.90 -2.52 -22.16
N THR A 17 55.76 -3.67 -21.51
CA THR A 17 54.50 -4.41 -21.52
C THR A 17 53.46 -3.51 -20.88
N ALA A 18 52.71 -2.79 -21.72
CA ALA A 18 51.45 -2.18 -21.32
C ALA A 18 50.56 -3.33 -20.85
N ALA A 19 50.44 -3.50 -19.53
CA ALA A 19 49.29 -4.21 -18.99
C ALA A 19 48.06 -3.45 -19.49
N PRO A 20 47.01 -4.13 -20.02
CA PRO A 20 45.76 -3.44 -20.22
C PRO A 20 45.33 -2.93 -18.86
N LEU A 21 45.23 -1.61 -18.72
CA LEU A 21 44.38 -1.03 -17.70
C LEU A 21 42.99 -1.51 -18.07
N SER A 22 42.56 -2.64 -17.49
CA SER A 22 41.15 -2.95 -17.35
C SER A 22 40.57 -1.73 -16.67
N SER A 23 39.93 -0.88 -17.46
CA SER A 23 39.17 0.25 -16.93
C SER A 23 38.27 -0.35 -15.85
N PRO A 24 38.20 0.23 -14.64
CA PRO A 24 37.11 -0.10 -13.76
C PRO A 24 35.84 0.31 -14.51
N THR A 25 35.20 -0.67 -15.16
CA THR A 25 33.82 -0.53 -15.57
C THR A 25 33.07 -0.44 -14.25
N ILE A 26 32.83 0.79 -13.81
CA ILE A 26 31.71 1.02 -12.91
C ILE A 26 30.51 0.55 -13.70
N ASP A 27 30.00 -0.63 -13.34
CA ASP A 27 28.71 -1.10 -13.80
C ASP A 27 27.66 -0.17 -13.20
N GLN A 28 27.47 0.98 -13.86
CA GLN A 28 26.50 2.00 -13.50
C GLN A 28 25.06 1.43 -13.58
N GLY A 29 24.87 0.25 -14.19
CA GLY A 29 23.60 -0.48 -14.22
C GLY A 29 23.32 -1.28 -12.94
N ALA A 30 24.37 -1.61 -12.17
CA ALA A 30 24.30 -2.26 -10.86
C ALA A 30 24.43 -1.29 -9.69
N ILE A 31 24.37 0.03 -9.94
CA ILE A 31 23.84 0.99 -8.94
C ILE A 31 22.29 0.93 -8.99
N ASP A 32 21.81 -0.30 -9.02
CA ASP A 32 20.73 -0.85 -8.22
C ASP A 32 19.54 0.07 -7.96
N LYS A 33 18.55 -0.13 -8.83
CA LYS A 33 17.13 -0.11 -8.45
C LYS A 33 16.90 -0.74 -7.06
N ARG A 34 17.72 -1.72 -6.65
CA ARG A 34 17.72 -2.36 -5.33
C ARG A 34 18.22 -1.46 -4.17
N THR A 35 19.18 -0.56 -4.37
CA THR A 35 19.72 0.32 -3.31
C THR A 35 18.86 1.57 -3.11
N LEU A 36 18.14 2.01 -4.16
CA LEU A 36 17.10 3.03 -4.03
C LEU A 36 15.78 2.44 -3.49
N SER A 37 15.40 1.23 -3.94
CA SER A 37 14.25 0.50 -3.36
C SER A 37 14.48 0.07 -1.92
N SER A 38 15.72 -0.18 -1.48
CA SER A 38 16.01 -0.45 -0.07
C SER A 38 15.97 0.79 0.83
N LEU A 39 15.91 1.99 0.26
CA LEU A 39 15.79 3.25 1.01
C LEU A 39 14.32 3.68 1.16
N ILE A 40 13.43 3.21 0.29
CA ILE A 40 12.02 3.62 0.24
C ILE A 40 11.18 2.44 -0.29
N ASP A 41 10.84 1.47 0.56
CA ASP A 41 9.79 0.50 0.24
C ASP A 41 8.42 1.18 0.34
N ASP A 42 7.95 1.74 -0.78
CA ASP A 42 6.64 2.37 -0.89
C ASP A 42 5.48 1.35 -0.91
N THR A 43 5.75 0.03 -0.84
CA THR A 43 4.70 -1.01 -0.89
C THR A 43 3.61 -0.77 0.15
N ILE A 44 3.99 -0.46 1.39
CA ILE A 44 3.03 -0.22 2.47
C ILE A 44 2.20 1.04 2.21
N LYS A 45 2.85 2.10 1.73
CA LYS A 45 2.19 3.36 1.36
C LYS A 45 1.19 3.15 0.22
N ASP A 46 1.58 2.42 -0.82
CA ASP A 46 0.73 2.10 -1.97
C ASP A 46 -0.46 1.24 -1.57
N VAL A 47 -0.27 0.29 -0.65
CA VAL A 47 -1.36 -0.48 -0.06
C VAL A 47 -2.34 0.44 0.66
N ILE A 48 -1.87 1.34 1.54
CA ILE A 48 -2.75 2.27 2.26
C ILE A 48 -3.53 3.15 1.26
N ASN A 49 -2.86 3.70 0.24
CA ASN A 49 -3.51 4.52 -0.80
C ASN A 49 -4.56 3.73 -1.60
N ASN A 50 -4.30 2.47 -1.91
CA ASN A 50 -5.28 1.62 -2.60
C ASN A 50 -6.53 1.39 -1.74
N VAL A 51 -6.35 1.13 -0.45
CA VAL A 51 -7.47 1.00 0.49
C VAL A 51 -8.23 2.33 0.58
N VAL A 52 -7.55 3.48 0.70
CA VAL A 52 -8.18 4.82 0.68
C VAL A 52 -9.09 4.98 -0.55
N ASN A 53 -8.56 4.68 -1.75
CA ASN A 53 -9.30 4.85 -2.99
C ASN A 53 -10.51 3.92 -3.07
N SER A 54 -10.37 2.68 -2.60
CA SER A 54 -11.47 1.71 -2.54
C SER A 54 -12.54 2.15 -1.53
N THR A 55 -12.14 2.68 -0.37
CA THR A 55 -13.04 3.22 0.65
C THR A 55 -13.80 4.45 0.12
N ASN A 56 -13.13 5.40 -0.52
CA ASN A 56 -13.79 6.57 -1.12
C ASN A 56 -14.78 6.18 -2.24
N SER A 57 -14.45 5.13 -3.00
CA SER A 57 -15.35 4.61 -4.04
C SER A 57 -16.60 3.98 -3.43
N LEU A 58 -16.45 3.25 -2.32
CA LEU A 58 -17.59 2.73 -1.55
C LEU A 58 -18.42 3.86 -0.95
N GLU A 59 -17.79 4.89 -0.37
CA GLU A 59 -18.48 6.06 0.18
C GLU A 59 -19.37 6.72 -0.89
N THR A 60 -18.80 6.97 -2.07
CA THR A 60 -19.52 7.55 -3.20
C THR A 60 -20.73 6.69 -3.60
N ALA A 61 -20.58 5.37 -3.62
CA ALA A 61 -21.67 4.44 -3.93
C ALA A 61 -22.78 4.47 -2.86
N VAL A 62 -22.42 4.54 -1.57
CA VAL A 62 -23.38 4.62 -0.46
C VAL A 62 -24.13 5.96 -0.50
N LEU A 63 -23.43 7.07 -0.70
CA LEU A 63 -24.05 8.40 -0.79
C LEU A 63 -25.02 8.48 -1.98
N GLY A 64 -24.62 7.92 -3.12
CA GLY A 64 -25.43 7.87 -4.35
C GLY A 64 -26.61 6.91 -4.30
N TRP A 65 -26.72 6.06 -3.26
CA TRP A 65 -27.79 5.09 -3.18
C TRP A 65 -29.15 5.72 -2.89
N SER A 66 -30.15 5.34 -3.69
CA SER A 66 -31.52 5.86 -3.66
C SER A 66 -32.38 5.31 -2.51
N GLY A 67 -31.89 4.30 -1.79
CA GLY A 67 -32.67 3.56 -0.79
C GLY A 67 -33.38 2.32 -1.35
N LYS A 68 -33.26 2.04 -2.66
CA LYS A 68 -33.93 0.91 -3.30
C LYS A 68 -33.01 -0.29 -3.45
N VAL A 69 -33.56 -1.50 -3.28
CA VAL A 69 -32.79 -2.75 -3.37
C VAL A 69 -32.17 -2.92 -4.76
N GLU A 70 -32.88 -2.55 -5.83
CA GLU A 70 -32.38 -2.67 -7.21
C GLU A 70 -31.09 -1.86 -7.48
N ASP A 71 -30.84 -0.79 -6.71
CA ASP A 71 -29.72 0.12 -6.92
C ASP A 71 -28.51 -0.20 -6.01
N THR A 72 -28.51 -1.37 -5.34
CA THR A 72 -27.46 -1.76 -4.38
C THR A 72 -26.20 -2.33 -5.03
N ALA A 73 -26.24 -2.68 -6.32
CA ALA A 73 -25.13 -3.31 -7.02
C ALA A 73 -23.79 -2.53 -6.91
N PRO A 74 -23.76 -1.18 -7.06
CA PRO A 74 -22.53 -0.41 -6.86
C PRO A 74 -21.99 -0.47 -5.43
N ILE A 75 -22.86 -0.49 -4.42
CA ILE A 75 -22.44 -0.61 -3.00
C ILE A 75 -21.81 -1.98 -2.76
N LEU A 76 -22.46 -3.06 -3.21
CA LEU A 76 -21.93 -4.41 -3.04
C LEU A 76 -20.59 -4.58 -3.77
N ALA A 77 -20.48 -4.06 -4.99
CA ALA A 77 -19.22 -4.08 -5.75
C ALA A 77 -18.12 -3.27 -5.05
N GLY A 78 -18.43 -2.08 -4.54
CA GLY A 78 -17.50 -1.25 -3.76
C GLY A 78 -17.05 -1.94 -2.48
N SER A 79 -17.96 -2.56 -1.74
CA SER A 79 -17.70 -3.28 -0.49
C SER A 79 -16.79 -4.49 -0.73
N ASN A 80 -17.08 -5.29 -1.76
CA ASN A 80 -16.22 -6.42 -2.15
C ASN A 80 -14.84 -5.97 -2.63
N SER A 81 -14.78 -4.85 -3.37
CA SER A 81 -13.50 -4.28 -3.83
C SER A 81 -12.65 -3.79 -2.66
N LEU A 82 -13.26 -3.11 -1.69
CA LEU A 82 -12.60 -2.69 -0.46
C LEU A 82 -12.08 -3.90 0.34
N LEU A 83 -12.92 -4.91 0.57
CA LEU A 83 -12.50 -6.13 1.28
C LEU A 83 -11.31 -6.80 0.60
N LYS A 84 -11.36 -6.92 -0.74
CA LYS A 84 -10.26 -7.48 -1.53
C LYS A 84 -9.00 -6.61 -1.47
N ALA A 85 -9.14 -5.28 -1.51
CA ALA A 85 -8.01 -4.35 -1.39
C ALA A 85 -7.33 -4.49 -0.02
N ILE A 86 -8.11 -4.60 1.06
CA ILE A 86 -7.58 -4.83 2.41
C ILE A 86 -6.86 -6.19 2.47
N GLN A 87 -7.50 -7.28 2.05
CA GLN A 87 -6.89 -8.62 2.09
C GLN A 87 -5.61 -8.75 1.25
N THR A 88 -5.65 -8.23 0.02
CA THR A 88 -4.48 -8.20 -0.87
C THR A 88 -3.40 -7.30 -0.29
N GLY A 89 -3.79 -6.17 0.29
CA GLY A 89 -2.92 -5.26 1.00
C GLY A 89 -2.22 -5.92 2.17
N THR A 90 -2.95 -6.62 3.03
CA THR A 90 -2.41 -7.38 4.17
C THR A 90 -1.37 -8.38 3.71
N ALA A 91 -1.65 -9.15 2.65
CA ALA A 91 -0.68 -10.09 2.09
C ALA A 91 0.58 -9.39 1.57
N LYS A 92 0.46 -8.24 0.91
CA LYS A 92 1.60 -7.45 0.44
C LYS A 92 2.43 -6.90 1.60
N VAL A 93 1.78 -6.29 2.59
CA VAL A 93 2.44 -5.74 3.78
C VAL A 93 3.19 -6.85 4.53
N SER A 94 2.58 -8.03 4.67
CA SER A 94 3.23 -9.17 5.34
C SER A 94 4.56 -9.57 4.68
N ASN A 95 4.64 -9.48 3.35
CA ASN A 95 5.84 -9.79 2.56
C ASN A 95 6.77 -8.57 2.33
N ALA A 96 6.37 -7.37 2.77
CA ALA A 96 7.18 -6.16 2.65
C ALA A 96 8.29 -6.15 3.71
N ASP A 97 9.31 -5.33 3.47
CA ASP A 97 10.36 -5.08 4.45
C ASP A 97 9.82 -4.25 5.63
N ASP A 98 10.54 -4.28 6.75
CA ASP A 98 10.19 -3.44 7.91
C ASP A 98 10.37 -1.96 7.58
N LEU A 99 9.46 -1.12 8.08
CA LEU A 99 9.52 0.32 7.85
C LEU A 99 10.70 0.94 8.60
N SER A 100 11.47 1.76 7.89
CA SER A 100 12.37 2.72 8.52
C SER A 100 11.57 3.86 9.15
N LEU A 101 12.22 4.66 10.01
CA LEU A 101 11.62 5.89 10.54
C LEU A 101 11.19 6.86 9.41
N VAL A 102 11.94 6.90 8.30
CA VAL A 102 11.59 7.74 7.14
C VAL A 102 10.37 7.17 6.41
N GLY A 103 10.31 5.85 6.21
CA GLY A 103 9.14 5.18 5.64
C GLY A 103 7.88 5.41 6.48
N LEU A 104 8.01 5.39 7.81
CA LEU A 104 6.91 5.69 8.73
C LEU A 104 6.34 7.11 8.53
N LEU A 105 7.20 8.12 8.37
CA LEU A 105 6.75 9.49 8.05
C LEU A 105 5.97 9.54 6.72
N GLY A 106 6.39 8.74 5.74
CA GLY A 106 5.74 8.63 4.43
C GLY A 106 4.32 8.07 4.47
N ILE A 107 3.97 7.29 5.50
CA ILE A 107 2.64 6.68 5.63
C ILE A 107 1.69 7.45 6.55
N LEU A 108 2.15 8.47 7.27
CA LEU A 108 1.30 9.27 8.18
C LEU A 108 0.11 9.91 7.46
N THR A 109 0.37 10.63 6.37
CA THR A 109 -0.67 11.34 5.61
C THR A 109 -1.66 10.36 4.95
N PRO A 110 -1.21 9.28 4.27
CA PRO A 110 -2.09 8.22 3.80
C PRO A 110 -2.95 7.61 4.91
N THR A 111 -2.40 7.36 6.10
CA THR A 111 -3.14 6.78 7.22
C THR A 111 -4.22 7.73 7.77
N ILE A 112 -3.92 9.02 7.88
CA ILE A 112 -4.92 10.04 8.24
C ILE A 112 -6.03 10.11 7.18
N SER A 113 -5.66 10.04 5.91
CA SER A 113 -6.62 10.02 4.79
C SER A 113 -7.51 8.77 4.84
N LEU A 114 -6.95 7.62 5.20
CA LEU A 114 -7.69 6.38 5.41
C LEU A 114 -8.69 6.51 6.56
N ASN A 115 -8.27 7.06 7.70
CA ASN A 115 -9.18 7.32 8.82
C ASN A 115 -10.36 8.20 8.41
N LYS A 116 -10.09 9.26 7.62
CA LYS A 116 -11.16 10.13 7.11
C LYS A 116 -12.11 9.38 6.17
N ALA A 117 -11.56 8.59 5.24
CA ALA A 117 -12.36 7.82 4.30
C ALA A 117 -13.24 6.77 5.00
N VAL A 118 -12.70 6.05 5.99
CA VAL A 118 -13.45 5.05 6.76
C VAL A 118 -14.55 5.71 7.59
N ALA A 119 -14.26 6.86 8.21
CA ALA A 119 -15.29 7.65 8.89
C ALA A 119 -16.40 8.09 7.93
N GLY A 120 -16.05 8.61 6.75
CA GLY A 120 -17.04 9.01 5.74
C GLY A 120 -17.96 7.87 5.29
N VAL A 121 -17.42 6.68 5.04
CA VAL A 121 -18.24 5.49 4.74
C VAL A 121 -19.15 5.12 5.92
N ALA A 122 -18.62 5.09 7.14
CA ALA A 122 -19.38 4.75 8.34
C ALA A 122 -20.54 5.73 8.56
N ASP A 123 -20.26 7.03 8.50
CA ASP A 123 -21.24 8.10 8.62
C ASP A 123 -22.31 7.99 7.52
N ALA A 124 -21.90 7.81 6.26
CA ALA A 124 -22.84 7.64 5.15
C ALA A 124 -23.74 6.40 5.32
N LEU A 125 -23.20 5.29 5.82
CA LEU A 125 -24.00 4.11 6.12
C LEU A 125 -24.97 4.34 7.29
N ILE A 126 -24.53 5.04 8.35
CA ILE A 126 -25.38 5.40 9.48
C ILE A 126 -26.53 6.31 9.02
N GLU A 127 -26.26 7.32 8.19
CA GLU A 127 -27.28 8.19 7.59
C GLU A 127 -28.29 7.40 6.74
N LYS A 128 -27.85 6.32 6.08
CA LYS A 128 -28.70 5.45 5.25
C LYS A 128 -29.40 4.35 6.05
N LYS A 129 -29.23 4.30 7.38
CA LYS A 129 -29.76 3.21 8.23
C LYS A 129 -31.27 3.03 8.08
N THR A 130 -32.05 4.10 8.09
CA THR A 130 -33.51 4.03 7.94
C THR A 130 -33.92 3.48 6.57
N GLN A 131 -33.20 3.85 5.50
CA GLN A 131 -33.43 3.29 4.17
C GLN A 131 -33.03 1.82 4.11
N ALA A 132 -31.91 1.44 4.74
CA ALA A 132 -31.48 0.04 4.82
C ALA A 132 -32.50 -0.83 5.58
N ASP A 133 -33.10 -0.33 6.66
CA ASP A 133 -34.18 -1.00 7.38
C ASP A 133 -35.42 -1.18 6.50
N ALA A 134 -35.87 -0.10 5.85
CA ALA A 134 -37.05 -0.13 4.98
C ALA A 134 -36.84 -1.07 3.77
N ALA A 135 -35.61 -1.20 3.30
CA ALA A 135 -35.22 -2.09 2.20
C ALA A 135 -34.93 -3.54 2.66
N GLY A 136 -34.96 -3.83 3.97
CA GLY A 136 -34.62 -5.16 4.50
C GLY A 136 -33.15 -5.55 4.36
N LEU A 137 -32.25 -4.56 4.23
CA LEU A 137 -30.82 -4.75 3.96
C LEU A 137 -29.94 -4.69 5.22
N THR A 138 -30.52 -4.39 6.38
CA THR A 138 -29.78 -4.18 7.64
C THR A 138 -28.82 -5.32 7.98
N ALA A 139 -29.26 -6.57 7.84
CA ALA A 139 -28.42 -7.74 8.11
C ALA A 139 -27.27 -7.88 7.10
N VAL A 140 -27.49 -7.51 5.83
CA VAL A 140 -26.46 -7.54 4.78
C VAL A 140 -25.39 -6.49 5.06
N VAL A 141 -25.81 -5.26 5.36
CA VAL A 141 -24.88 -4.17 5.69
C VAL A 141 -24.10 -4.49 6.97
N LEU A 142 -24.77 -5.02 7.99
CA LEU A 142 -24.11 -5.46 9.23
C LEU A 142 -23.03 -6.52 8.96
N GLY A 143 -23.34 -7.54 8.16
CA GLY A 143 -22.37 -8.58 7.79
C GLY A 143 -21.15 -7.99 7.07
N GLN A 144 -21.37 -7.09 6.11
CA GLN A 144 -20.29 -6.42 5.40
C GLN A 144 -19.42 -5.55 6.31
N LEU A 145 -20.03 -4.79 7.22
CA LEU A 145 -19.29 -3.98 8.20
C LEU A 145 -18.43 -4.86 9.13
N GLN A 146 -18.96 -6.00 9.57
CA GLN A 146 -18.23 -6.96 10.41
C GLN A 146 -17.04 -7.57 9.65
N ASP A 147 -17.23 -7.98 8.40
CA ASP A 147 -16.16 -8.53 7.56
C ASP A 147 -15.07 -7.49 7.28
N GLN A 148 -15.45 -6.26 6.94
CA GLN A 148 -14.51 -5.15 6.73
C GLN A 148 -13.75 -4.81 8.00
N ARG A 149 -14.41 -4.76 9.17
CA ARG A 149 -13.75 -4.52 10.46
C ARG A 149 -12.74 -5.62 10.77
N LYS A 150 -13.10 -6.89 10.56
CA LYS A 150 -12.18 -8.02 10.77
C LYS A 150 -10.97 -7.95 9.84
N ALA A 151 -11.19 -7.65 8.57
CA ALA A 151 -10.11 -7.48 7.61
C ALA A 151 -9.21 -6.28 7.95
N ALA A 152 -9.80 -5.15 8.34
CA ALA A 152 -9.08 -3.95 8.76
C ALA A 152 -8.23 -4.22 10.01
N GLN A 153 -8.76 -4.94 11.00
CA GLN A 153 -7.98 -5.36 12.17
C GLN A 153 -6.78 -6.21 11.76
N SER A 154 -6.95 -7.17 10.86
CA SER A 154 -5.86 -8.00 10.36
C SER A 154 -4.79 -7.18 9.61
N LEU A 155 -5.19 -6.18 8.84
CA LEU A 155 -4.25 -5.25 8.19
C LEU A 155 -3.47 -4.45 9.24
N VAL A 156 -4.15 -3.90 10.25
CA VAL A 156 -3.53 -3.14 11.34
C VAL A 156 -2.51 -4.01 12.09
N ASP A 157 -2.91 -5.22 12.50
CA ASP A 157 -2.03 -6.16 13.21
C ASP A 157 -0.79 -6.46 12.37
N THR A 158 -0.95 -6.66 11.06
CA THR A 158 0.16 -6.91 10.14
C THR A 158 1.06 -5.67 9.98
N LEU A 159 0.49 -4.48 9.86
CA LEU A 159 1.25 -3.22 9.79
C LEU A 159 2.09 -3.01 11.05
N LEU A 160 1.55 -3.33 12.24
CA LEU A 160 2.28 -3.22 13.51
C LEU A 160 3.53 -4.11 13.53
N THR A 161 3.52 -5.27 12.85
CA THR A 161 4.72 -6.12 12.72
C THR A 161 5.82 -5.51 11.88
N LYS A 162 5.48 -4.51 11.05
CA LYS A 162 6.42 -3.80 10.16
C LYS A 162 6.90 -2.49 10.74
N LEU A 163 6.48 -2.13 11.96
CA LEU A 163 6.91 -0.90 12.61
C LEU A 163 8.16 -1.13 13.47
N PRO A 164 9.07 -0.15 13.53
CA PRO A 164 10.12 -0.12 14.54
C PRO A 164 9.50 -0.21 15.95
N SER A 165 10.12 -0.96 16.86
CA SER A 165 9.61 -1.23 18.23
C SER A 165 9.24 0.04 19.02
N LEU A 166 9.93 1.15 18.80
CA LEU A 166 9.65 2.45 19.43
C LEU A 166 8.35 3.12 18.95
N THR A 167 7.69 2.58 17.92
CA THR A 167 6.58 3.23 17.21
C THR A 167 5.28 2.42 17.19
N GLU A 168 5.24 1.26 17.87
CA GLU A 168 4.04 0.41 17.94
C GLU A 168 2.84 1.15 18.57
N SER A 169 3.08 1.95 19.61
CA SER A 169 2.05 2.78 20.25
C SER A 169 1.49 3.83 19.30
N LEU A 170 2.34 4.46 18.49
CA LEU A 170 1.94 5.41 17.46
C LEU A 170 1.09 4.72 16.38
N GLY A 171 1.49 3.53 15.93
CA GLY A 171 0.71 2.73 14.98
C GLY A 171 -0.70 2.43 15.48
N LYS A 172 -0.84 2.02 16.75
CA LYS A 172 -2.15 1.78 17.38
C LYS A 172 -2.99 3.05 17.45
N ILE A 173 -2.39 4.18 17.84
CA ILE A 173 -3.09 5.48 17.91
C ILE A 173 -3.58 5.90 16.51
N LEU A 174 -2.78 5.70 15.47
CA LEU A 174 -3.13 6.06 14.10
C LEU A 174 -4.23 5.17 13.51
N ALA A 175 -4.28 3.88 13.85
CA ALA A 175 -5.29 2.95 13.33
C ALA A 175 -6.62 2.98 14.09
N SER A 176 -6.61 3.38 15.37
CA SER A 176 -7.77 3.35 16.25
C SER A 176 -9.02 4.08 15.71
N PRO A 177 -8.92 5.27 15.08
CA PRO A 177 -10.09 5.99 14.56
C PRO A 177 -10.87 5.18 13.52
N SER A 178 -10.20 4.59 12.53
CA SER A 178 -10.85 3.73 11.51
C SER A 178 -11.62 2.57 12.15
N LEU A 179 -10.98 1.85 13.08
CA LEU A 179 -11.62 0.72 13.76
C LEU A 179 -12.80 1.19 14.61
N LYS A 180 -12.70 2.35 15.26
CA LYS A 180 -13.79 2.92 16.05
C LYS A 180 -15.00 3.28 15.17
N SER A 181 -14.80 3.97 14.04
CA SER A 181 -15.88 4.31 13.12
C SER A 181 -16.62 3.07 12.60
N LEU A 182 -15.88 2.00 12.27
CA LEU A 182 -16.51 0.73 11.89
C LEU A 182 -17.29 0.09 13.04
N ALA A 183 -16.79 0.15 14.28
CA ALA A 183 -17.53 -0.35 15.45
C ALA A 183 -18.83 0.43 15.68
N GLU A 184 -18.79 1.75 15.57
CA GLU A 184 -19.96 2.61 15.72
C GLU A 184 -21.03 2.30 14.68
N ALA A 185 -20.66 2.17 13.40
CA ALA A 185 -21.58 1.73 12.37
C ALA A 185 -22.15 0.32 12.64
N ILE A 186 -21.32 -0.62 13.14
CA ILE A 186 -21.79 -1.96 13.54
C ILE A 186 -22.81 -1.86 14.67
N ASP A 187 -22.56 -1.04 15.68
CA ASP A 187 -23.47 -0.90 16.82
C ASP A 187 -24.83 -0.38 16.34
N VAL A 188 -24.85 0.69 15.54
CA VAL A 188 -26.06 1.23 14.89
C VAL A 188 -26.79 0.16 14.08
N TYR A 189 -26.08 -0.60 13.24
CA TYR A 189 -26.69 -1.64 12.40
C TYR A 189 -27.12 -2.89 13.18
N SER A 190 -26.54 -3.13 14.35
CA SER A 190 -26.94 -4.21 15.27
C SER A 190 -28.09 -3.81 16.21
N GLY A 191 -28.49 -2.53 16.20
CA GLY A 191 -29.54 -1.99 17.07
C GLY A 191 -29.07 -1.73 18.51
N LYS A 192 -27.79 -1.43 18.71
CA LYS A 192 -27.19 -1.06 19.99
C LYS A 192 -26.97 0.44 20.11
#